data_AF-A0A6J5VQ80-F1
#
_entry.id   AF-A0A6J5VQ80-F1
#
_cell.length_a   1.000
_cell.length_b   1.000
_cell.length_c   1.000
_cell.angle_alpha   90.00
_cell.angle_beta   90.00
_cell.angle_gamma   90.00
#
_symmetry.space_group_name_H-M   'P 1'
#
loop_
_entity.id
_entity.type
_entity.pdbx_description
1 polymer ?
#
loop_
_entity_poly.entity_id
_entity_poly.type
_entity_poly.pdbx_seq_one_letter_code
_entity_poly.pdbx_strand_id
1 'polypeptide(L)'
;MAMARTLRIVLSLVMLHFLIVENHATTTTEAPAPQPPRQMELLKAAFNLKCCAKCLCVPPGTYGNKQFCPCYNNWKTKRGGPKCP
;
A
#
# COMPACT_ATOMS: atom_id res chain seq x y z
N MET A 1 -36.28 -4.30 -40.51
CA MET A 1 -35.27 -5.22 -39.97
C MET A 1 -33.83 -4.66 -39.97
N ALA A 2 -33.51 -3.65 -40.79
CA ALA A 2 -32.19 -3.00 -40.78
C ALA A 2 -31.93 -2.21 -39.47
N MET A 3 -32.90 -1.41 -39.00
CA MET A 3 -32.74 -0.60 -37.79
C MET A 3 -32.48 -1.42 -36.51
N ALA A 4 -33.10 -2.59 -36.37
CA ALA A 4 -32.88 -3.47 -35.22
C ALA A 4 -31.49 -4.13 -35.24
N ARG A 5 -30.93 -4.38 -36.44
CA ARG A 5 -29.55 -4.86 -36.61
C ARG A 5 -28.55 -3.75 -36.32
N THR A 6 -28.80 -2.54 -36.85
CA THR A 6 -28.00 -1.35 -36.56
C THR A 6 -27.99 -1.03 -35.07
N LEU A 7 -29.14 -1.14 -34.39
CA LEU A 7 -29.25 -0.92 -32.94
C LEU A 7 -28.44 -1.94 -32.13
N ARG A 8 -28.47 -3.23 -32.50
CA ARG A 8 -27.64 -4.26 -31.85
C ARG A 8 -26.15 -4.01 -32.04
N ILE A 9 -25.73 -3.60 -33.24
CA ILE A 9 -24.32 -3.29 -33.52
C ILE A 9 -23.86 -2.08 -32.71
N VAL A 10 -24.67 -1.01 -32.65
CA VAL A 10 -24.35 0.19 -31.88
C VAL A 10 -24.27 -0.12 -30.37
N LEU A 11 -25.22 -0.89 -29.83
CA LEU A 11 -25.19 -1.29 -28.41
C LEU A 11 -23.96 -2.14 -28.07
N SER A 12 -23.59 -3.10 -28.93
CA SER A 12 -22.38 -3.91 -28.75
C SER A 12 -21.10 -3.07 -28.78
N LEU A 13 -21.00 -2.09 -29.68
CA LEU A 13 -19.84 -1.21 -29.77
C LEU A 13 -19.73 -0.29 -28.55
N VAL A 14 -20.83 0.28 -28.06
CA VAL A 14 -20.84 1.15 -26.87
C VAL A 14 -20.39 0.39 -25.60
N MET A 15 -20.89 -0.83 -25.40
CA MET A 15 -20.48 -1.68 -24.27
C MET A 15 -18.98 -2.04 -24.33
N LEU A 16 -18.44 -2.28 -25.53
CA LEU A 16 -17.02 -2.54 -25.71
C LEU A 16 -16.14 -1.34 -25.36
N HIS A 17 -16.57 -0.12 -25.71
CA HIS A 17 -15.84 1.10 -25.35
C HIS A 17 -15.85 1.34 -23.83
N PHE A 18 -16.96 1.04 -23.15
CA PHE A 18 -17.07 1.20 -21.69
C PHE A 18 -16.11 0.29 -20.93
N LEU A 19 -15.96 -0.97 -21.37
CA LEU A 19 -15.01 -1.93 -20.79
C LEU A 19 -13.53 -1.56 -21.06
N ILE A 20 -13.25 -0.82 -22.14
CA ILE A 20 -11.91 -0.30 -22.42
C ILE A 20 -11.58 0.90 -21.50
N VAL A 21 -12.56 1.74 -21.17
CA VAL A 21 -12.41 2.85 -20.22
C VAL A 21 -12.13 2.35 -18.79
N GLU A 22 -12.69 1.21 -18.39
CA GLU A 22 -12.40 0.58 -17.08
C GLU A 22 -11.02 -0.09 -17.00
N ASN A 23 -10.45 -0.50 -18.14
CA ASN A 23 -9.12 -1.13 -18.22
C ASN A 23 -7.97 -0.16 -18.47
N HIS A 24 -8.22 0.97 -19.13
CA HIS A 24 -7.27 2.08 -19.09
C HIS A 24 -7.39 2.72 -17.73
N ALA A 25 -6.54 2.26 -16.81
CA ALA A 25 -6.17 2.97 -15.60
C ALA A 25 -6.20 4.47 -15.91
N THR A 26 -7.22 5.14 -15.38
CA THR A 26 -7.30 6.59 -15.37
C THR A 26 -5.99 7.04 -14.76
N THR A 27 -5.07 7.54 -15.59
CA THR A 27 -3.95 8.35 -15.15
C THR A 27 -4.58 9.63 -14.66
N THR A 28 -5.13 9.57 -13.44
CA THR A 28 -5.47 10.75 -12.68
C THR A 28 -4.21 11.60 -12.70
N THR A 29 -4.33 12.82 -13.22
CA THR A 29 -3.38 13.90 -12.95
C THR A 29 -3.55 14.35 -11.51
N GLU A 30 -3.50 13.40 -10.57
CA GLU A 30 -3.18 13.65 -9.19
C GLU A 30 -1.67 13.53 -9.13
N ALA A 31 -0.99 14.59 -8.71
CA ALA A 31 0.34 14.44 -8.13
C ALA A 31 0.24 13.26 -7.15
N PRO A 32 1.13 12.26 -7.22
CA PRO A 32 1.02 11.10 -6.35
C PRO A 32 0.93 11.60 -4.91
N ALA A 33 -0.26 11.46 -4.31
CA ALA A 33 -0.43 11.71 -2.89
C ALA A 33 0.66 10.91 -2.18
N PRO A 34 1.28 11.44 -1.11
CA PRO A 34 2.27 10.69 -0.34
C PRO A 34 1.64 9.35 0.01
N GLN A 35 2.23 8.26 -0.50
CA GLN A 35 1.76 6.92 -0.19
C GLN A 35 1.63 6.82 1.35
N PRO A 36 0.44 6.53 1.92
CA PRO A 36 0.40 6.04 3.29
C PRO A 36 1.26 4.78 3.29
N PRO A 37 2.27 4.67 4.18
CA PRO A 37 3.25 3.63 4.10
C PRO A 37 2.53 2.29 4.10
N ARG A 38 2.85 1.49 3.07
CA ARG A 38 2.51 0.09 2.81
C ARG A 38 2.75 -0.78 4.05
N GLN A 39 1.98 -0.61 5.11
CA GLN A 39 2.31 -1.14 6.43
C GLN A 39 2.04 -2.64 6.57
N MET A 40 1.63 -3.37 5.52
CA MET A 40 1.24 -4.77 5.76
C MET A 40 1.58 -5.79 4.70
N GLU A 41 2.62 -5.60 3.87
CA GLU A 41 2.89 -6.65 2.88
C GLU A 41 4.34 -6.95 2.51
N LEU A 42 5.29 -6.87 3.44
CA LEU A 42 6.40 -7.84 3.41
C LEU A 42 7.16 -7.82 4.74
N LEU A 43 7.40 -9.02 5.29
CA LEU A 43 8.20 -9.29 6.50
C LEU A 43 7.47 -9.29 7.86
N LYS A 44 6.36 -10.04 7.96
CA LYS A 44 5.91 -10.67 9.22
C LYS A 44 6.85 -11.81 9.68
N ALA A 45 8.15 -11.67 9.49
CA ALA A 45 9.14 -12.64 9.95
C ALA A 45 9.96 -12.00 11.08
N ALA A 46 9.33 -11.94 12.25
CA ALA A 46 9.97 -11.90 13.56
C ALA A 46 10.99 -10.78 13.83
N PHE A 47 10.50 -9.56 14.05
CA PHE A 47 11.25 -8.54 14.79
C PHE A 47 10.50 -8.21 16.09
N ASN A 48 10.86 -8.95 17.14
CA ASN A 48 10.48 -8.78 18.55
C ASN A 48 9.04 -8.27 18.80
N LEU A 49 8.08 -9.19 18.90
CA LEU A 49 6.65 -8.92 19.17
C LEU A 49 6.44 -7.93 20.33
N LYS A 50 7.33 -7.89 21.34
CA LYS A 50 7.23 -6.94 22.46
C LYS A 50 7.44 -5.48 22.02
N CYS A 51 8.35 -5.23 21.08
CA CYS A 51 8.61 -3.90 20.54
C CYS A 51 7.49 -3.42 19.63
N CYS A 52 7.00 -4.30 18.75
CA CYS A 52 5.83 -4.01 17.93
C CYS A 52 4.59 -3.74 18.80
N ALA A 53 4.30 -4.58 19.80
CA ALA A 53 3.15 -4.36 20.69
C ALA A 53 3.27 -3.08 21.54
N LYS A 54 4.50 -2.69 21.93
CA LYS A 54 4.72 -1.49 22.74
C LYS A 54 4.67 -0.20 21.91
N CYS A 55 5.25 -0.20 20.72
CA CYS A 55 5.48 1.00 19.92
C CYS A 55 4.57 1.08 18.69
N LEU A 56 3.83 0.01 18.36
CA LEU A 56 2.91 -0.10 17.22
C LEU A 56 3.53 0.27 15.86
N CYS A 57 4.87 0.19 15.77
CA CYS A 57 5.67 0.65 14.64
C CYS A 57 6.91 -0.25 14.54
N VAL A 58 7.25 -0.68 13.33
CA VAL A 58 8.48 -1.43 13.01
C VAL A 58 9.20 -0.68 11.88
N PRO A 59 10.50 -0.35 12.03
CA PRO A 59 11.24 0.34 10.99
C PRO A 59 11.34 -0.53 9.71
N PRO A 60 11.32 0.08 8.51
CA PRO A 60 11.37 -0.67 7.27
C PRO A 60 12.77 -1.27 7.03
N GLY A 61 12.80 -2.48 6.47
CA GLY A 61 14.04 -3.22 6.16
C GLY A 61 14.43 -4.22 7.25
N THR A 62 15.63 -4.82 7.12
CA THR A 62 16.15 -5.82 8.06
C THR A 62 17.12 -5.22 9.10
N TYR A 63 17.78 -4.10 8.77
CA TYR A 63 18.72 -3.40 9.66
C TYR A 63 18.62 -1.88 9.47
N GLY A 64 18.88 -1.12 10.53
CA GLY A 64 18.88 0.35 10.50
C GLY A 64 17.46 0.95 10.57
N ASN A 65 17.30 2.15 10.01
CA ASN A 65 16.01 2.85 9.85
C ASN A 65 15.22 3.11 11.14
N LYS A 66 15.88 3.03 12.30
CA LYS A 66 15.24 3.22 13.60
C LYS A 66 14.69 4.64 13.79
N GLN A 67 15.21 5.62 13.05
CA GLN A 67 14.70 7.00 13.04
C GLN A 67 13.24 7.10 12.56
N PHE A 68 12.74 6.15 11.77
CA PHE A 68 11.35 6.13 11.33
C PHE A 68 10.36 5.77 12.44
N CYS A 69 10.80 5.03 13.46
CA CYS A 69 10.01 4.67 14.62
C CYS A 69 10.73 5.12 15.91
N PRO A 70 10.55 6.38 16.37
CA PRO A 70 11.27 6.92 17.52
C PRO A 70 11.12 6.10 18.81
N CYS A 71 9.93 5.55 19.08
CA CYS A 71 9.71 4.66 20.23
C CYS A 71 10.58 3.39 20.15
N TYR A 72 10.67 2.78 18.96
CA TYR A 72 11.48 1.58 18.73
C TYR A 72 12.97 1.85 18.98
N ASN A 73 13.45 3.03 18.56
CA ASN A 73 14.84 3.46 18.77
C ASN A 73 15.15 3.84 20.22
N ASN A 74 14.23 4.54 20.88
CA ASN A 74 14.45 5.12 22.20
C ASN A 74 14.16 4.14 23.34
N TRP A 75 13.56 2.98 23.05
CA TRP A 75 13.27 2.01 24.09
C TRP A 75 14.56 1.29 24.50
N LYS A 76 15.08 1.66 25.67
CA LYS A 76 16.34 1.16 26.23
C LYS A 76 16.12 0.27 27.44
N THR A 77 17.07 -0.62 27.69
CA THR A 77 17.17 -1.40 28.93
C THR A 77 17.64 -0.52 30.09
N LYS A 78 17.56 -1.03 31.33
CA LYS A 78 18.08 -0.32 32.51
C LYS A 78 19.58 -0.02 32.43
N ARG A 79 20.34 -0.78 31.62
CA ARG A 79 21.78 -0.59 31.39
C ARG A 79 22.08 0.37 30.23
N GLY A 80 21.06 0.99 29.63
CA GLY A 80 21.21 1.97 28.54
C GLY A 80 21.31 1.37 27.12
N GLY A 81 21.45 0.05 26.99
CA GLY A 81 21.46 -0.61 25.68
C GLY A 81 20.07 -0.65 25.01
N PRO A 82 19.99 -0.77 23.67
CA PRO A 82 18.71 -0.86 22.95
C PRO A 82 17.93 -2.11 23.38
N LYS A 83 16.63 -1.96 23.63
CA LYS A 83 15.74 -3.06 24.02
C LYS A 83 15.15 -3.77 22.79
N CYS A 84 15.09 -3.07 21.67
CA CYS A 84 14.62 -3.57 20.39
C CYS A 84 15.80 -3.75 19.44
N PRO A 85 15.84 -4.87 18.70
CA PRO A 85 16.96 -5.19 17.79
C PRO A 85 17.13 -4.13 16.72
#